data_AF-A0A7X6PF57-F1
#
_entry.id   AF-A0A7X6PF57-F1
#
_cell.length_a   1.000
_cell.length_b   1.000
_cell.length_c   1.000
_cell.angle_alpha   90.00
_cell.angle_beta   90.00
_cell.angle_gamma   90.00
#
_symmetry.space_group_name_H-M   'P 1'
#
loop_
_entity.id
_entity.type
_entity.pdbx_description
1 polymer ?
#
loop_
_entity_poly.entity_id
_entity_poly.type
_entity_poly.pdbx_seq_one_letter_code
_entity_poly.pdbx_strand_id
1 'polypeptide(L)'
;MNCRLYQKEFDSYLEGRSGPGTKDRIEAHLRECRECREFYRIQLLAEKLITEEKQLKVNPFLSARVMHRIENPESLTQKKVPDILKPALVVLSVAAAIFLGIVMGSIPVLNRDNKPVPLELSLMNDAWLESVDMLAID
;
A
#
# COMPACT_ATOMS: atom_id res chain seq x y z
N MET A 1 -1.77 -63.33 -24.22
CA MET A 1 -0.71 -62.71 -25.05
C MET A 1 -1.31 -61.58 -25.89
N ASN A 2 -1.22 -60.35 -25.39
CA ASN A 2 -1.21 -59.07 -26.14
C ASN A 2 -1.14 -57.88 -25.15
N CYS A 3 -0.20 -57.95 -24.20
CA CYS A 3 -0.10 -56.99 -23.09
C CYS A 3 0.04 -55.53 -23.57
N ARG A 4 0.69 -55.31 -24.72
CA ARG A 4 0.88 -53.97 -25.33
C ARG A 4 -0.42 -53.31 -25.79
N LEU A 5 -1.43 -54.09 -26.20
CA LEU A 5 -2.71 -53.52 -26.63
C LEU A 5 -3.48 -53.03 -25.40
N TYR A 6 -3.55 -53.85 -24.34
CA TYR A 6 -4.19 -53.49 -23.08
C TYR A 6 -3.49 -52.32 -22.38
N GLN A 7 -2.15 -52.27 -22.41
CA GLN A 7 -1.39 -51.16 -21.82
C GLN A 7 -1.74 -49.80 -22.43
N LYS A 8 -2.02 -49.74 -23.75
CA LYS A 8 -2.45 -48.49 -24.40
C LYS A 8 -3.87 -48.07 -24.03
N GLU A 9 -4.71 -49.02 -23.65
CA GLU A 9 -6.11 -48.77 -23.28
C GLU A 9 -6.27 -48.42 -21.79
N PHE A 10 -5.23 -48.62 -20.97
CA PHE A 10 -5.29 -48.33 -19.53
C PHE A 10 -5.51 -46.85 -19.21
N ASP A 11 -4.94 -45.92 -19.97
CA ASP A 11 -5.21 -44.49 -19.78
C ASP A 11 -6.70 -44.18 -19.97
N SER A 12 -7.28 -44.66 -21.06
CA SER A 12 -8.71 -44.50 -21.36
C SER A 12 -9.62 -45.22 -20.36
N TYR A 13 -9.13 -46.31 -19.76
CA TYR A 13 -9.81 -47.02 -18.69
C TYR A 13 -9.80 -46.24 -17.37
N LEU A 14 -8.64 -45.71 -16.96
CA LEU A 14 -8.48 -44.90 -15.74
C LEU A 14 -9.30 -43.61 -15.79
N GLU A 15 -9.37 -42.98 -16.97
CA GLU A 15 -10.17 -41.77 -17.20
C GLU A 15 -11.66 -42.04 -17.40
N GLY A 16 -12.10 -43.31 -17.35
CA GLY A 16 -13.50 -43.70 -17.48
C GLY A 16 -14.09 -43.56 -18.89
N ARG A 17 -13.27 -43.27 -19.91
CA ARG A 17 -13.68 -43.08 -21.32
C ARG A 17 -13.88 -44.39 -22.09
N SER A 18 -13.56 -45.52 -21.48
CA SER A 18 -13.74 -46.86 -22.06
C SER A 18 -15.22 -47.30 -22.04
N GLY A 19 -15.67 -47.92 -23.14
CA GLY A 19 -17.01 -48.53 -23.22
C GLY A 19 -17.17 -49.76 -22.31
N PRO A 20 -18.40 -50.21 -22.02
CA PRO A 20 -18.64 -51.32 -21.09
C PRO A 20 -17.96 -52.63 -21.52
N GLY A 21 -17.98 -52.95 -22.82
CA GLY A 21 -17.36 -54.18 -23.34
C GLY A 21 -15.83 -54.21 -23.31
N THR A 22 -15.14 -53.05 -23.22
CA THR A 22 -13.68 -53.02 -23.09
C THR A 22 -13.22 -53.08 -21.63
N LYS A 23 -14.03 -52.57 -20.70
CA LYS A 23 -13.80 -52.68 -19.25
C LYS A 23 -13.74 -54.13 -18.80
N ASP A 24 -14.73 -54.93 -19.16
CA ASP A 24 -14.80 -56.35 -18.77
C ASP A 24 -13.59 -57.15 -19.27
N ARG A 25 -13.11 -56.84 -20.49
CA ARG A 25 -11.94 -57.48 -21.11
C ARG A 25 -10.64 -57.10 -20.39
N ILE A 26 -10.50 -55.83 -20.04
CA ILE A 26 -9.36 -55.33 -19.27
C ILE A 26 -9.34 -55.96 -17.86
N GLU A 27 -10.48 -56.02 -17.17
CA GLU A 27 -10.58 -56.66 -15.86
C GLU A 27 -10.23 -58.15 -15.89
N ALA A 28 -10.73 -58.88 -16.90
CA ALA A 28 -10.35 -60.27 -17.11
C ALA A 28 -8.84 -60.42 -17.32
N HIS A 29 -8.24 -59.55 -18.15
CA HIS A 29 -6.80 -59.57 -18.40
C HIS A 29 -5.96 -59.28 -17.16
N LEU A 30 -6.39 -58.35 -16.29
CA LEU A 30 -5.71 -58.03 -15.04
C LEU A 30 -5.76 -59.17 -14.01
N ARG A 31 -6.76 -60.05 -14.07
CA ARG A 31 -6.85 -61.26 -13.23
C ARG A 31 -5.86 -62.34 -13.66
N GLU A 32 -5.62 -62.47 -14.96
CA GLU A 32 -4.77 -63.50 -15.54
C GLU A 32 -3.30 -63.09 -15.68
N CYS A 33 -3.01 -61.81 -15.96
CA CYS A 33 -1.67 -61.33 -16.26
C CYS A 33 -1.06 -60.53 -15.09
N ARG A 34 -0.01 -61.09 -14.46
CA ARG A 34 0.72 -60.43 -13.38
C ARG A 34 1.43 -59.15 -13.83
N GLU A 35 2.08 -59.17 -14.99
CA GLU A 35 2.83 -58.01 -15.50
C GLU A 35 1.93 -56.80 -15.75
N CYS A 36 0.77 -57.01 -16.36
CA CYS A 36 -0.20 -55.94 -16.61
C CYS A 36 -0.80 -55.41 -15.30
N ARG A 37 -0.98 -56.26 -14.30
CA ARG A 37 -1.45 -55.85 -12.96
C ARG A 37 -0.44 -54.94 -12.26
N GLU A 38 0.84 -55.27 -12.29
CA GLU A 38 1.88 -54.42 -11.70
C GLU A 38 2.01 -53.10 -12.46
N PHE A 39 1.96 -53.14 -13.79
CA PHE A 39 1.97 -51.91 -14.60
C PHE A 39 0.79 -50.98 -14.28
N TYR A 40 -0.43 -51.54 -14.24
CA TYR A 40 -1.64 -50.81 -13.85
C TYR A 40 -1.53 -50.21 -12.44
N ARG A 41 -0.96 -50.97 -11.49
CA ARG A 41 -0.75 -50.50 -10.12
C ARG A 41 0.20 -49.29 -10.08
N ILE A 42 1.29 -49.32 -10.83
CA ILE A 42 2.25 -48.19 -10.90
C ILE A 42 1.56 -46.96 -11.48
N GLN A 43 0.78 -47.13 -12.55
CA GLN A 43 0.04 -46.03 -13.20
C GLN A 43 -1.00 -45.40 -12.25
N LEU A 44 -1.71 -46.22 -11.48
CA LEU A 44 -2.65 -45.75 -10.47
C LEU A 44 -1.96 -44.96 -9.34
N LEU A 45 -0.76 -45.39 -8.93
CA LEU A 45 0.03 -44.68 -7.92
C LEU A 45 0.55 -43.34 -8.45
N ALA A 46 1.01 -43.30 -9.70
CA ALA A 46 1.44 -42.08 -10.36
C ALA A 46 0.29 -41.06 -10.44
N GLU A 47 -0.91 -41.49 -10.84
CA GLU A 47 -2.08 -40.62 -10.93
C GLU A 47 -2.48 -40.04 -9.57
N LYS A 48 -2.42 -40.85 -8.51
CA LYS A 48 -2.66 -40.39 -7.13
C LYS A 48 -1.65 -39.33 -6.71
N LEU A 49 -0.35 -39.58 -6.92
CA LEU A 49 0.70 -38.62 -6.60
C LEU A 49 0.55 -37.31 -7.38
N ILE A 50 0.24 -37.39 -8.68
CA ILE A 50 -0.02 -36.22 -9.51
C ILE A 50 -1.22 -35.45 -8.96
N THR A 51 -2.30 -36.13 -8.59
CA THR A 51 -3.51 -35.48 -8.06
C THR A 51 -3.25 -34.80 -6.71
N GLU A 52 -2.46 -35.43 -5.84
CA GLU A 52 -2.07 -34.87 -4.54
C GLU A 52 -1.16 -33.65 -4.69
N GLU A 53 -0.13 -33.73 -5.53
CA GLU A 53 0.79 -32.61 -5.80
C GLU A 53 0.13 -31.47 -6.58
N LYS A 54 -0.78 -31.81 -7.50
CA LYS A 54 -1.51 -30.85 -8.33
C LYS A 54 -2.69 -30.21 -7.60
N GLN A 55 -2.81 -30.39 -6.28
CA GLN A 55 -3.66 -29.52 -5.46
C GLN A 55 -3.09 -28.10 -5.46
N LEU A 56 -3.39 -27.37 -6.53
CA LEU A 56 -3.16 -25.94 -6.61
C LEU A 56 -3.93 -25.30 -5.46
N LYS A 57 -3.20 -24.83 -4.44
CA LYS A 57 -3.71 -23.85 -3.49
C LYS A 57 -3.96 -22.56 -4.27
N VAL A 58 -5.12 -22.47 -4.90
CA VAL A 58 -5.56 -21.25 -5.58
C VAL A 58 -5.65 -20.17 -4.52
N ASN A 59 -4.88 -19.09 -4.68
CA ASN A 59 -4.97 -17.95 -3.79
C ASN A 59 -6.42 -17.42 -3.85
N PRO A 60 -7.17 -17.38 -2.73
CA PRO A 60 -8.59 -17.00 -2.72
C PRO A 60 -8.87 -15.61 -3.30
N PHE A 61 -7.86 -14.74 -3.34
CA PHE A 61 -7.96 -13.36 -3.81
C PHE A 61 -7.45 -13.15 -5.24
N LEU A 62 -6.99 -14.20 -5.92
CA LEU A 62 -6.42 -14.09 -7.27
C LEU A 62 -7.47 -13.64 -8.28
N SER A 63 -8.67 -14.21 -8.23
CA SER A 63 -9.80 -13.81 -9.08
C SER A 63 -10.19 -12.35 -8.86
N ALA A 64 -10.31 -11.93 -7.59
CA ALA A 64 -10.61 -10.55 -7.24
C ALA A 64 -9.54 -9.57 -7.76
N ARG A 65 -8.25 -9.91 -7.64
CA ARG A 65 -7.15 -9.06 -8.12
C ARG A 65 -7.12 -8.97 -9.65
N VAL A 66 -7.41 -10.08 -10.35
CA VAL A 66 -7.50 -10.10 -11.81
C VAL A 66 -8.68 -9.25 -12.28
N MET A 67 -9.87 -9.44 -11.71
CA MET A 67 -11.06 -8.65 -12.05
C MET A 67 -10.83 -7.16 -11.79
N HIS A 68 -10.28 -6.81 -10.63
CA HIS A 68 -9.95 -5.43 -10.30
C HIS A 68 -8.99 -4.80 -11.33
N ARG A 69 -8.02 -5.57 -11.85
CA ARG A 69 -7.08 -5.07 -12.85
C ARG A 69 -7.70 -4.93 -14.25
N ILE A 70 -8.65 -5.79 -14.60
CA ILE A 70 -9.39 -5.71 -15.87
C ILE A 70 -10.38 -4.54 -15.85
N GLU A 71 -11.08 -4.34 -14.73
CA GLU A 71 -12.07 -3.27 -14.55
C GLU A 71 -11.42 -1.89 -14.40
N ASN A 72 -10.25 -1.80 -13.76
CA ASN A 72 -9.56 -0.54 -13.51
C ASN A 72 -8.14 -0.52 -14.11
N PRO A 73 -7.98 -0.50 -15.44
CA PRO A 73 -6.67 -0.42 -16.08
C PRO A 73 -5.95 0.91 -15.79
N GLU A 74 -6.71 1.95 -15.43
CA GLU A 74 -6.24 3.31 -15.18
C GLU A 74 -5.71 3.54 -13.75
N SER A 75 -5.91 2.60 -12.81
CA SER A 75 -5.47 2.77 -11.41
C SER A 75 -3.94 2.74 -11.24
N LEU A 76 -3.20 2.38 -12.29
CA LEU A 76 -1.73 2.52 -12.35
C LEU A 76 -1.29 3.91 -12.81
N THR A 77 -2.18 4.70 -13.44
CA THR A 77 -2.01 6.15 -13.54
C THR A 77 -2.42 6.76 -12.21
N GLN A 78 -1.69 6.41 -11.16
CA GLN A 78 -1.66 7.20 -9.95
C GLN A 78 -1.30 8.61 -10.42
N LYS A 79 -2.30 9.51 -10.44
CA LYS A 79 -2.09 10.94 -10.58
C LYS A 79 -1.11 11.31 -9.46
N LYS A 80 0.18 11.31 -9.79
CA LYS A 80 1.23 11.89 -8.96
C LYS A 80 0.84 13.35 -8.86
N VAL A 81 0.19 13.70 -7.76
CA VAL A 81 0.12 15.10 -7.35
C VAL A 81 1.59 15.54 -7.36
N PRO A 82 1.97 16.57 -8.13
CA PRO A 82 3.36 16.95 -8.23
C PRO A 82 3.86 17.26 -6.82
N ASP A 83 4.90 16.54 -6.38
CA ASP A 83 5.44 16.58 -5.02
C ASP A 83 6.03 17.96 -4.65
N ILE A 84 5.99 18.90 -5.60
CA ILE A 84 6.36 20.31 -5.48
C ILE A 84 5.34 21.15 -4.70
N LEU A 85 4.06 20.73 -4.62
CA LEU A 85 3.03 21.55 -3.98
C LEU A 85 3.20 21.60 -2.44
N LYS A 86 3.73 20.52 -1.87
CA LYS A 86 3.97 20.39 -0.42
C LYS A 86 5.02 21.38 0.11
N PRO A 87 6.24 21.49 -0.46
CA PRO A 87 7.21 22.47 0.02
C PRO A 87 6.76 23.92 -0.20
N ALA A 88 6.00 24.21 -1.27
CA ALA A 88 5.49 25.54 -1.54
C ALA A 88 4.52 26.05 -0.45
N LEU A 89 3.63 25.18 0.05
CA LEU A 89 2.69 25.54 1.13
C LEU A 89 3.39 25.81 2.46
N VAL A 90 4.47 25.09 2.76
CA VAL A 90 5.25 25.31 4.00
C VAL A 90 5.91 26.69 3.97
N VAL A 91 6.57 27.04 2.87
CA VAL A 91 7.20 28.36 2.72
C VAL A 91 6.16 29.48 2.78
N LEU A 92 5.00 29.30 2.13
CA LEU A 92 3.90 30.25 2.18
C LEU A 92 3.38 30.46 3.62
N SER A 93 3.25 29.38 4.40
CA SER A 93 2.78 29.46 5.79
C SER A 93 3.74 30.24 6.70
N VAL A 94 5.05 30.02 6.54
CA VAL A 94 6.09 30.74 7.30
C VAL A 94 6.10 32.22 6.93
N ALA A 95 6.05 32.55 5.64
CA ALA A 95 5.98 33.93 5.17
C ALA A 95 4.73 34.65 5.69
N ALA A 96 3.57 33.98 5.68
CA ALA A 96 2.33 34.52 6.22
C ALA A 96 2.40 34.78 7.73
N ALA A 97 3.00 33.87 8.51
CA ALA A 97 3.17 34.04 9.94
C ALA A 97 4.08 35.23 10.28
N ILE A 98 5.19 35.39 9.55
CA ILE A 98 6.11 36.52 9.72
C ILE A 98 5.39 37.84 9.38
N PHE A 99 4.69 37.88 8.24
CA PHE A 99 3.97 39.08 7.82
C PHE A 99 2.87 39.48 8.81
N LEU A 100 2.07 38.52 9.28
CA LEU A 100 1.04 38.75 10.29
C LEU A 100 1.65 39.23 11.61
N GLY A 101 2.78 38.65 12.04
CA GLY A 101 3.48 39.08 13.23
C GLY A 101 3.97 40.53 13.15
N ILE A 102 4.52 40.93 12.00
CA ILE A 102 4.97 42.31 11.76
C ILE A 102 3.78 43.26 11.81
N VAL A 103 2.69 42.96 11.09
CA VAL A 103 1.50 43.82 11.05
C VAL A 103 0.87 43.96 12.43
N MET A 104 0.77 42.86 13.20
CA MET A 104 0.20 42.87 14.54
C MET A 104 1.07 43.66 15.53
N GLY A 105 2.39 43.55 15.43
CA GLY A 105 3.34 44.28 16.27
C GLY A 105 3.48 45.76 15.91
N SER A 106 3.21 46.12 14.66
CA SER A 106 3.26 47.51 14.18
C SER A 106 1.96 48.28 14.40
N ILE A 107 0.92 47.68 15.00
CA ILE A 107 -0.29 48.42 15.38
C ILE A 107 0.10 49.30 16.57
N PRO A 108 0.20 50.64 16.42
CA PRO A 108 0.32 51.48 17.59
C PRO A 108 -0.94 51.27 18.41
N VAL A 109 -0.80 50.70 19.61
CA VAL A 109 -1.86 50.73 20.61
C VAL A 109 -2.09 52.21 20.87
N LEU A 110 -3.11 52.78 20.23
CA LEU A 110 -3.59 54.11 20.52
C LEU A 110 -4.18 54.02 21.93
N ASN A 111 -3.31 54.15 22.92
CA ASN A 111 -3.71 54.21 24.31
C ASN A 111 -4.54 55.48 24.46
N ARG A 112 -5.86 55.31 24.45
CA ARG A 112 -6.87 56.37 24.46
C ARG A 112 -7.08 56.90 25.88
N ASP A 113 -6.01 57.02 26.66
CA ASP A 113 -5.98 57.78 27.89
C ASP A 113 -5.22 59.08 27.62
N ASN A 114 -5.92 60.00 26.94
CA ASN A 114 -5.53 61.41 26.80
C ASN A 114 -5.66 62.13 28.15
N LYS A 115 -4.90 61.70 29.17
CA LYS A 115 -4.55 62.62 30.23
C LYS A 115 -3.36 63.41 29.69
N PRO A 116 -3.52 64.71 29.36
CA PRO A 116 -2.37 65.51 28.97
C PRO A 116 -1.37 65.42 30.12
N VAL A 117 -0.14 65.04 29.79
CA VAL A 117 0.98 65.12 30.74
C VAL A 117 0.96 66.55 31.29
N PRO A 118 0.89 66.75 32.62
CA PRO A 118 0.78 68.09 33.17
C PRO A 118 1.94 68.93 32.66
N LEU A 119 1.64 70.16 32.22
CA LEU A 119 2.59 71.07 31.56
C LEU A 119 3.91 71.21 32.34
N GLU A 120 3.80 71.18 33.67
CA GLU A 120 4.92 71.16 34.61
C GLU A 120 5.92 70.02 34.35
N LEU A 121 5.43 68.79 34.07
CA LEU A 121 6.28 67.63 33.80
C LEU A 121 6.91 67.69 32.41
N SER A 122 6.25 68.34 31.44
CA SER A 122 6.80 68.51 30.08
C SER A 122 7.88 69.60 29.99
N LEU A 123 7.93 70.47 30.99
CA LEU A 123 8.89 71.56 31.10
C LEU A 123 10.01 71.24 32.10
N MET A 124 10.01 70.03 32.69
CA MET A 124 11.15 69.56 33.47
C MET A 124 12.35 69.40 32.52
N ASN A 125 13.34 70.25 32.73
CA ASN A 125 14.59 70.21 31.99
C ASN A 125 15.44 69.08 32.57
N ASP A 126 15.29 67.86 32.05
CA ASP A 126 16.06 66.69 32.49
C ASP A 126 17.58 66.92 32.38
N ALA A 127 18.02 67.76 31.43
CA ALA A 127 19.42 68.14 31.30
C ALA A 127 19.95 68.99 32.48
N TRP A 128 19.07 69.67 33.23
CA TRP A 128 19.45 70.38 34.46
C TRP A 128 19.61 69.41 35.65
N LEU A 129 18.71 68.42 35.75
CA LEU A 129 18.73 67.40 36.81
C LEU A 129 19.94 66.46 36.73
N GLU A 130 20.46 66.22 35.52
CA GLU A 130 21.65 65.39 35.29
C GLU A 130 22.96 66.20 35.18
N SER A 131 22.91 67.52 35.38
CA SER A 131 24.09 68.36 35.21
C SER A 131 25.12 68.12 36.32
N VAL A 132 26.37 67.88 35.91
CA VAL A 132 27.49 67.61 36.80
C VAL A 132 27.80 68.79 37.74
N ASP A 133 27.39 70.01 37.34
CA ASP A 133 27.49 71.23 38.16
C ASP A 133 26.66 71.13 39.45
N MET A 134 25.51 70.44 39.44
CA MET A 134 24.66 70.27 40.63
C MET A 134 25.27 69.28 41.64
N LEU A 135 26.12 68.37 41.16
CA LEU A 135 26.89 67.43 41.99
C LEU A 135 28.23 68.01 42.48
N ALA A 136 28.61 69.19 41.99
CA ALA A 136 29.86 69.87 42.35
C ALA A 136 29.66 71.03 43.35
N ILE A 137 28.42 71.27 43.80
CA ILE A 137 28.12 72.22 44.87
C ILE A 137 28.29 71.50 46.21
N ASP A 138 29.52 71.53 46.73
CA ASP A 138 29.89 71.50 48.15
C ASP A 138 30.65 72.80 48.48
#